data_AF-A0A1X1H9M0-F1
#
_entry.id   AF-A0A1X1H9M0-F1
#
_cell.length_a   1.000
_cell.length_b   1.000
_cell.length_c   1.000
_cell.angle_alpha   90.00
_cell.angle_beta   90.00
_cell.angle_gamma   90.00
#
_symmetry.space_group_name_H-M   'P 1'
#
loop_
_entity.id
_entity.type
_entity.pdbx_description
1 polymer ?
#
loop_
_entity_poly.entity_id
_entity_poly.type
_entity_poly.pdbx_seq_one_letter_code
_entity_poly.pdbx_strand_id
1 'polypeptide(L)'
;MKKSISMFLSHIGKFQSFLCLILIFVYILNNLFSFNISLKEDNFFNILVMLIYFFSSLFYIFKYKPMKVENIKKSVDYKKIISLIREFEYTISLTVITSTIYRFCKMLNILPKIIVENSAGITNLIILIITIRLYFYVLSIIVGLKIWVLLLLIIVAIPLVYLIGVFDIGWWALVSGLMIIWNFINSKDFVTLLNKGEEVSKIPKKLNYIWQRNKLIFYLVTTLIYLVLIISGLFEEKGISVLDRANIRLKTFGLFMMALIFVFVIVLSLIYLYNHFKMLRRIVDKRKDNWFFSKLIKVIEFYTYYHKYIINLNTKKNKRSKTHV
;
A
#
# COMPACT_ATOMS: atom_id res chain seq x y z
N MET A 1 -15.83 -31.68 -11.46
CA MET A 1 -14.69 -31.03 -12.15
C MET A 1 -15.06 -30.35 -13.48
N LYS A 2 -15.68 -31.03 -14.46
CA LYS A 2 -15.99 -30.41 -15.77
C LYS A 2 -16.81 -29.11 -15.68
N LYS A 3 -17.80 -29.06 -14.78
CA LYS A 3 -18.67 -27.88 -14.57
C LYS A 3 -17.93 -26.68 -13.95
N SER A 4 -16.93 -26.91 -13.08
CA SER A 4 -16.16 -25.83 -12.44
C SER A 4 -15.15 -25.19 -13.40
N ILE A 5 -14.46 -26.00 -14.21
CA ILE A 5 -13.52 -25.53 -15.25
C ILE A 5 -14.27 -24.77 -16.33
N SER A 6 -15.38 -25.32 -16.83
CA SER A 6 -16.20 -24.66 -17.85
C SER A 6 -16.73 -23.29 -17.39
N MET A 7 -17.14 -23.19 -16.12
CA MET A 7 -17.62 -21.94 -15.51
C MET A 7 -16.48 -20.93 -15.34
N PHE A 8 -15.29 -21.37 -14.90
CA PHE A 8 -14.10 -20.52 -14.84
C PHE A 8 -13.73 -19.96 -16.21
N LEU A 9 -13.63 -20.82 -17.22
CA LEU A 9 -13.34 -20.42 -18.60
C LEU A 9 -14.40 -19.44 -19.13
N SER A 10 -15.68 -19.59 -18.79
CA SER A 10 -16.72 -18.64 -19.21
C SER A 10 -16.56 -17.26 -18.56
N HIS A 11 -16.04 -17.21 -17.33
CA HIS A 11 -15.78 -15.96 -16.64
C HIS A 11 -14.57 -15.24 -17.21
N ILE A 12 -13.54 -15.92 -17.72
CA ILE A 12 -12.40 -15.24 -18.32
C ILE A 12 -12.64 -14.93 -19.80
N GLY A 13 -13.12 -15.88 -20.61
CA GLY A 13 -13.30 -15.70 -22.05
C GLY A 13 -12.71 -16.83 -22.89
N LYS A 14 -13.22 -18.06 -22.73
CA LYS A 14 -12.70 -19.34 -23.29
C LYS A 14 -11.89 -19.21 -24.60
N PHE A 15 -12.52 -18.63 -25.63
CA PHE A 15 -11.95 -18.56 -26.98
C PHE A 15 -10.76 -17.61 -27.05
N GLN A 16 -10.88 -16.40 -26.49
CA GLN A 16 -9.77 -15.46 -26.42
C GLN A 16 -8.66 -15.99 -25.53
N SER A 17 -8.97 -16.58 -24.38
CA SER A 17 -7.99 -17.19 -23.49
C SER A 17 -7.13 -18.23 -24.22
N PHE A 18 -7.76 -19.07 -25.03
CA PHE A 18 -7.08 -20.08 -25.83
C PHE A 18 -6.18 -19.46 -26.90
N LEU A 19 -6.67 -18.45 -27.62
CA LEU A 19 -5.87 -17.71 -28.61
C LEU A 19 -4.68 -16.98 -27.98
N CYS A 20 -4.87 -16.33 -26.83
CA CYS A 20 -3.79 -15.69 -26.07
C CYS A 20 -2.72 -16.73 -25.65
N LEU A 21 -3.13 -17.92 -25.20
CA LEU A 21 -2.20 -18.99 -24.86
C LEU A 21 -1.38 -19.45 -26.06
N ILE A 22 -2.00 -19.58 -27.24
CA ILE A 22 -1.28 -19.92 -28.48
C ILE A 22 -0.25 -18.83 -28.81
N LEU A 23 -0.62 -17.54 -28.73
CA LEU A 23 0.31 -16.44 -28.99
C LEU A 23 1.49 -16.45 -28.01
N ILE A 24 1.24 -16.65 -26.72
CA ILE A 24 2.30 -16.74 -25.70
C ILE A 24 3.19 -17.94 -25.98
N PHE A 25 2.61 -19.09 -26.32
CA PHE A 25 3.35 -20.30 -26.64
C PHE A 25 4.25 -20.12 -27.88
N VAL A 26 3.71 -19.54 -28.96
CA VAL A 26 4.50 -19.21 -30.17
C VAL A 26 5.61 -18.21 -29.84
N TYR A 27 5.33 -17.20 -29.04
CA TYR A 27 6.33 -16.22 -28.61
C TYR A 27 7.49 -16.88 -27.82
N ILE A 28 7.16 -17.75 -26.86
CA ILE A 28 8.15 -18.49 -26.07
C ILE A 28 8.99 -19.40 -26.97
N LEU A 29 8.35 -20.16 -27.88
CA LEU A 29 9.06 -21.04 -28.80
C LEU A 29 10.00 -20.26 -29.74
N ASN A 30 9.56 -19.14 -30.28
CA ASN A 30 10.40 -18.30 -31.15
C ASN A 30 11.62 -17.75 -30.39
N ASN A 31 11.47 -17.36 -29.12
CA ASN A 31 12.57 -16.84 -28.32
C ASN A 31 13.53 -17.93 -27.82
N LEU A 32 13.03 -19.13 -27.50
CA LEU A 32 13.86 -20.21 -26.96
C LEU A 32 14.55 -21.04 -28.04
N PHE A 33 13.89 -21.26 -29.17
CA PHE A 33 14.33 -22.21 -30.19
C PHE A 33 14.57 -21.57 -31.55
N SER A 34 14.49 -20.24 -31.66
CA SER A 34 14.70 -19.49 -32.91
C SER A 34 13.86 -20.03 -34.09
N PHE A 35 12.64 -20.53 -33.82
CA PHE A 35 11.73 -20.95 -34.88
C PHE A 35 11.37 -19.74 -35.75
N ASN A 36 11.64 -19.84 -37.05
CA ASN A 36 11.31 -18.81 -38.05
C ASN A 36 9.81 -18.83 -38.43
N ILE A 37 8.89 -18.93 -37.47
CA ILE A 37 7.46 -18.76 -37.74
C ILE A 37 7.21 -17.25 -37.90
N SER A 38 7.40 -16.78 -39.14
CA SER A 38 7.26 -15.37 -39.54
C SER A 38 5.79 -15.04 -39.80
N LEU A 39 5.08 -14.58 -38.76
CA LEU A 39 3.80 -13.87 -38.93
C LEU A 39 3.98 -12.45 -39.54
N LYS A 40 5.21 -12.07 -39.88
CA LYS A 40 5.56 -10.74 -40.40
C LYS A 40 5.25 -10.56 -41.89
N GLU A 41 5.19 -11.65 -42.66
CA GLU A 41 4.95 -11.59 -44.09
C GLU A 41 3.49 -11.27 -44.42
N ASP A 42 3.26 -10.39 -45.40
CA ASP A 42 1.94 -9.99 -45.91
C ASP A 42 1.40 -11.02 -46.92
N ASN A 43 1.30 -12.28 -46.50
CA ASN A 43 0.63 -13.32 -47.28
C ASN A 43 -0.83 -13.50 -46.83
N PHE A 44 -1.67 -14.04 -47.72
CA PHE A 44 -3.11 -14.22 -47.47
C PHE A 44 -3.39 -14.97 -46.17
N PHE A 45 -2.60 -16.01 -45.88
CA PHE A 45 -2.76 -16.83 -44.68
C PHE A 45 -2.48 -16.04 -43.39
N ASN A 46 -1.41 -15.27 -43.33
CA ASN A 46 -1.03 -14.44 -42.19
C ASN A 46 -2.07 -13.33 -41.95
N ILE A 47 -2.60 -12.73 -43.02
CA ILE A 47 -3.67 -11.73 -42.93
C ILE A 47 -4.93 -12.37 -42.32
N LEU A 48 -5.31 -13.57 -42.76
CA LEU A 48 -6.47 -14.29 -42.24
C LEU A 48 -6.29 -14.64 -40.75
N VAL A 49 -5.12 -15.14 -40.36
CA VAL A 49 -4.77 -15.41 -38.95
C VAL A 49 -4.85 -14.12 -38.12
N MET A 50 -4.27 -13.02 -38.58
CA MET A 50 -4.36 -11.73 -37.89
C MET A 50 -5.80 -11.24 -37.73
N LEU A 51 -6.65 -11.39 -38.74
CA LEU A 51 -8.06 -11.01 -38.67
C LEU A 51 -8.81 -11.83 -37.61
N ILE A 52 -8.54 -13.13 -37.49
CA ILE A 52 -9.11 -13.98 -36.44
C ILE A 52 -8.76 -13.41 -35.05
N TYR A 53 -7.47 -13.11 -34.82
CA TYR A 53 -7.02 -12.52 -33.57
C TYR A 53 -7.63 -11.14 -33.32
N PHE A 54 -7.77 -10.32 -34.36
CA PHE A 54 -8.36 -8.99 -34.28
C PHE A 54 -9.85 -9.03 -33.88
N PHE A 55 -10.66 -9.80 -34.59
CA PHE A 55 -12.10 -9.92 -34.29
C PHE A 55 -12.33 -10.57 -32.92
N SER A 56 -11.54 -11.59 -32.57
CA SER A 56 -11.62 -12.20 -31.23
C SER A 56 -11.29 -11.19 -30.13
N SER A 57 -10.24 -10.39 -30.32
CA SER A 57 -9.82 -9.35 -29.37
C SER A 57 -10.87 -8.25 -29.24
N LEU A 58 -11.51 -7.82 -30.34
CA LEU A 58 -12.61 -6.87 -30.29
C LEU A 58 -13.80 -7.45 -29.51
N PHE A 59 -14.24 -8.66 -29.87
CA PHE A 59 -15.34 -9.33 -29.19
C PHE A 59 -15.08 -9.48 -27.69
N TYR A 60 -13.85 -9.84 -27.33
CA TYR A 60 -13.43 -9.94 -25.94
C TYR A 60 -13.60 -8.62 -25.19
N ILE A 61 -13.08 -7.52 -25.74
CA ILE A 61 -13.16 -6.20 -25.12
C ILE A 61 -14.63 -5.79 -24.94
N PHE A 62 -15.46 -5.92 -25.98
CA PHE A 62 -16.86 -5.53 -25.90
C PHE A 62 -17.66 -6.34 -24.89
N LYS A 63 -17.37 -7.64 -24.74
CA LYS A 63 -18.10 -8.53 -23.83
C LYS A 63 -17.61 -8.45 -22.39
N TYR A 64 -16.31 -8.50 -22.17
CA TYR A 64 -15.72 -8.72 -20.84
C TYR A 64 -15.35 -7.42 -20.10
N LYS A 65 -15.08 -6.32 -20.81
CA LYS A 65 -14.83 -5.00 -20.20
C LYS A 65 -16.04 -4.44 -19.42
N PRO A 66 -17.29 -4.46 -19.93
CA PRO A 66 -18.45 -3.96 -19.17
C PRO A 66 -18.89 -4.90 -18.04
N MET A 67 -18.50 -6.19 -18.11
CA MET A 67 -18.91 -7.19 -17.13
C MET A 67 -18.10 -7.05 -15.82
N LYS A 68 -18.62 -6.27 -14.87
CA LYS A 68 -17.99 -6.10 -13.55
C LYS A 68 -17.76 -7.44 -12.85
N VAL A 69 -16.52 -7.69 -12.44
CA VAL A 69 -16.12 -8.91 -11.69
C VAL A 69 -16.85 -9.01 -10.34
N GLU A 70 -17.26 -7.87 -9.80
CA GLU A 70 -18.07 -7.77 -8.56
C GLU A 70 -19.37 -8.57 -8.65
N ASN A 71 -19.99 -8.65 -9.83
CA ASN A 71 -21.25 -9.34 -10.08
C ASN A 71 -21.14 -10.88 -10.01
N ILE A 72 -19.92 -11.43 -9.99
CA ILE A 72 -19.69 -12.86 -9.86
C ILE A 72 -19.96 -13.27 -8.40
N LYS A 73 -20.92 -14.16 -8.15
CA LYS A 73 -21.22 -14.68 -6.79
C LYS A 73 -20.21 -15.75 -6.34
N LYS A 74 -18.95 -15.35 -6.11
CA LYS A 74 -17.82 -16.20 -5.65
C LYS A 74 -16.96 -15.49 -4.60
N SER A 75 -15.99 -16.22 -4.02
CA SER A 75 -15.05 -15.70 -3.02
C SER A 75 -14.23 -14.52 -3.56
N VAL A 76 -13.71 -13.70 -2.64
CA VAL A 76 -12.87 -12.54 -2.98
C VAL A 76 -11.62 -12.96 -3.74
N ASP A 77 -10.95 -14.05 -3.33
CA ASP A 77 -9.75 -14.54 -4.00
C ASP A 77 -10.02 -15.02 -5.42
N TYR A 78 -11.17 -15.69 -5.62
CA TYR A 78 -11.60 -16.09 -6.96
C TYR A 78 -11.81 -14.87 -7.86
N LYS A 79 -12.45 -13.81 -7.34
CA LYS A 79 -12.62 -12.55 -8.08
C LYS A 79 -11.28 -11.90 -8.42
N LYS A 80 -10.31 -11.90 -7.51
CA LYS A 80 -8.96 -11.39 -7.76
C LYS A 80 -8.27 -12.14 -8.90
N ILE A 81 -8.30 -13.48 -8.88
CA ILE A 81 -7.71 -14.31 -9.95
C ILE A 81 -8.37 -14.03 -11.30
N ILE A 82 -9.71 -14.00 -11.35
CA ILE A 82 -10.44 -13.68 -12.58
C ILE A 82 -10.10 -12.27 -13.09
N SER A 83 -10.04 -11.28 -12.19
CA SER A 83 -9.67 -9.92 -12.55
C SER A 83 -8.27 -9.84 -13.13
N LEU A 84 -7.32 -10.57 -12.54
CA LEU A 84 -5.93 -10.61 -13.00
C LEU A 84 -5.83 -11.22 -14.40
N ILE A 85 -6.45 -12.39 -14.62
CA ILE A 85 -6.45 -13.05 -15.95
C ILE A 85 -7.11 -12.15 -16.99
N ARG A 86 -8.25 -11.53 -16.65
CA ARG A 86 -8.93 -10.62 -17.57
C ARG A 86 -8.10 -9.41 -17.93
N GLU A 87 -7.30 -8.86 -17.01
CA GLU A 87 -6.39 -7.74 -17.33
C GLU A 87 -5.24 -8.17 -18.24
N PHE A 88 -4.69 -9.38 -18.08
CA PHE A 88 -3.71 -9.92 -19.01
C PHE A 88 -4.32 -10.12 -20.41
N GLU A 89 -5.48 -10.75 -20.50
CA GLU A 89 -6.19 -10.97 -21.76
C GLU A 89 -6.60 -9.65 -22.43
N TYR A 90 -7.05 -8.67 -21.65
CA TYR A 90 -7.36 -7.32 -22.13
C TYR A 90 -6.11 -6.62 -22.69
N THR A 91 -4.96 -6.78 -22.02
CA THR A 91 -3.68 -6.22 -22.48
C THR A 91 -3.23 -6.84 -23.79
N ILE A 92 -3.27 -8.17 -23.90
CA ILE A 92 -2.95 -8.87 -25.16
C ILE A 92 -3.89 -8.42 -26.27
N SER A 93 -5.19 -8.30 -25.97
CA SER A 93 -6.20 -7.84 -26.93
C SER A 93 -5.90 -6.42 -27.45
N LEU A 94 -5.49 -5.50 -26.57
CA LEU A 94 -5.09 -4.15 -26.96
C LEU A 94 -3.84 -4.17 -27.85
N THR A 95 -2.83 -4.97 -27.52
CA THR A 95 -1.61 -5.11 -28.33
C THR A 95 -1.92 -5.68 -29.71
N VAL A 96 -2.78 -6.69 -29.80
CA VAL A 96 -3.24 -7.27 -31.07
C VAL A 96 -3.98 -6.23 -31.90
N ILE A 97 -4.97 -5.53 -31.32
CA ILE A 97 -5.76 -4.53 -32.03
C ILE A 97 -4.88 -3.39 -32.57
N THR A 98 -4.01 -2.84 -31.72
CA THR A 98 -3.12 -1.74 -32.11
C THR A 98 -2.15 -2.17 -33.20
N SER A 99 -1.55 -3.36 -33.08
CA SER A 99 -0.62 -3.91 -34.09
C SER A 99 -1.32 -4.17 -35.42
N THR A 100 -2.53 -4.73 -35.40
CA THR A 100 -3.31 -5.00 -36.61
C THR A 100 -3.74 -3.71 -37.29
N ILE A 101 -4.29 -2.73 -36.56
CA ILE A 101 -4.65 -1.42 -37.12
C ILE A 101 -3.43 -0.76 -37.74
N TYR A 102 -2.30 -0.74 -37.03
CA TYR A 102 -1.06 -0.15 -37.54
C TYR A 102 -0.62 -0.79 -38.86
N ARG A 103 -0.64 -2.13 -38.93
CA ARG A 103 -0.27 -2.88 -40.15
C ARG A 103 -1.23 -2.61 -41.31
N PHE A 104 -2.54 -2.57 -41.07
CA PHE A 104 -3.53 -2.21 -42.10
C PHE A 104 -3.34 -0.78 -42.61
N CYS A 105 -3.15 0.19 -41.72
CA CYS A 105 -2.92 1.59 -42.11
C CYS A 105 -1.62 1.74 -42.91
N LYS A 106 -0.58 0.96 -42.59
CA LYS A 106 0.67 0.90 -43.36
C LYS A 106 0.44 0.31 -44.75
N MET A 107 -0.26 -0.82 -44.86
CA MET A 107 -0.54 -1.49 -46.13
C MET A 107 -1.38 -0.62 -47.08
N LEU A 108 -2.33 0.15 -46.55
CA LEU A 108 -3.20 1.04 -47.33
C LEU A 108 -2.58 2.42 -47.61
N ASN A 109 -1.31 2.66 -47.23
CA ASN A 109 -0.63 3.96 -47.34
C ASN A 109 -1.41 5.14 -46.72
N ILE A 110 -2.18 4.88 -45.67
CA ILE A 110 -2.98 5.91 -44.96
C ILE A 110 -2.09 6.71 -43.98
N LEU A 111 -0.96 6.14 -43.56
CA LEU A 111 -0.08 6.77 -42.56
C LEU A 111 0.79 7.89 -43.18
N PRO A 112 0.92 9.05 -42.51
CA PRO A 112 1.89 10.08 -42.85
C PRO A 112 3.32 9.53 -42.91
N LYS A 113 4.16 10.04 -43.82
CA LYS A 113 5.56 9.60 -43.99
C LYS A 113 6.37 9.62 -42.68
N ILE A 114 6.18 10.65 -41.85
CA ILE A 114 6.82 10.80 -40.53
C ILE A 114 6.54 9.60 -39.60
N ILE A 115 5.34 9.02 -39.66
CA ILE A 115 4.95 7.86 -38.85
C ILE A 115 5.58 6.58 -39.39
N VAL A 116 5.69 6.46 -40.71
CA VAL A 116 6.30 5.29 -41.37
C VAL A 116 7.81 5.25 -41.12
N GLU A 117 8.48 6.40 -41.23
CA GLU A 117 9.92 6.55 -40.95
C GLU A 117 10.26 6.26 -39.49
N ASN A 118 9.42 6.71 -38.55
CA ASN A 118 9.61 6.48 -37.11
C ASN A 118 8.80 5.28 -36.56
N SER A 119 8.42 4.35 -37.43
CA SER A 119 7.51 3.23 -37.14
C SER A 119 7.87 2.40 -35.91
N ALA A 120 9.15 2.03 -35.79
CA ALA A 120 9.65 1.24 -34.66
C ALA A 120 9.55 2.01 -33.33
N GLY A 121 9.89 3.29 -33.33
CA GLY A 121 9.79 4.15 -32.14
C GLY A 121 8.35 4.32 -31.67
N ILE A 122 7.43 4.58 -32.60
CA ILE A 122 6.00 4.75 -32.28
C ILE A 122 5.40 3.46 -31.75
N THR A 123 5.73 2.32 -32.36
CA THR A 123 5.23 1.01 -31.93
C THR A 123 5.75 0.67 -30.53
N ASN A 124 7.04 0.92 -30.26
CA ASN A 124 7.62 0.72 -28.93
C ASN A 124 6.97 1.63 -27.86
N LEU A 125 6.67 2.88 -28.20
CA LEU A 125 5.99 3.80 -27.29
C LEU A 125 4.57 3.33 -26.96
N ILE A 126 3.81 2.86 -27.96
CA ILE A 126 2.46 2.29 -27.74
C ILE A 126 2.54 1.05 -26.84
N ILE A 127 3.47 0.13 -27.12
CA ILE A 127 3.68 -1.07 -26.30
C ILE A 127 4.06 -0.69 -24.87
N LEU A 128 4.94 0.31 -24.69
CA LEU A 128 5.33 0.81 -23.39
C LEU A 128 4.13 1.35 -22.60
N ILE A 129 3.26 2.17 -23.22
CA ILE A 129 2.04 2.68 -22.59
C ILE A 129 1.12 1.53 -22.16
N ILE A 130 0.90 0.55 -23.04
CA ILE A 130 0.06 -0.63 -22.77
C ILE A 130 0.64 -1.44 -21.59
N THR A 131 1.96 -1.55 -21.51
CA THR A 131 2.68 -2.29 -20.46
C THR A 131 2.63 -1.58 -19.12
N ILE A 132 2.87 -0.26 -19.10
CA ILE A 132 2.73 0.58 -17.90
C ILE A 132 1.30 0.48 -17.35
N ARG A 133 0.29 0.51 -18.23
CA ARG A 133 -1.11 0.30 -17.84
C ARG A 133 -1.30 -1.03 -17.12
N LEU A 134 -0.83 -2.14 -17.73
CA LEU A 134 -0.93 -3.47 -17.12
C LEU A 134 -0.28 -3.50 -15.73
N TYR A 135 0.91 -2.91 -15.58
CA TYR A 135 1.65 -2.87 -14.32
C TYR A 135 0.82 -2.24 -13.18
N PHE A 136 0.22 -1.06 -13.43
CA PHE A 136 -0.61 -0.39 -12.43
C PHE A 136 -1.90 -1.16 -12.11
N TYR A 137 -2.54 -1.78 -13.10
CA TYR A 137 -3.75 -2.58 -12.86
C TYR A 137 -3.44 -3.84 -12.04
N VAL A 138 -2.34 -4.54 -12.33
CA VAL A 138 -1.91 -5.71 -11.57
C VAL A 138 -1.62 -5.33 -10.11
N LEU A 139 -0.89 -4.25 -9.87
CA LEU A 139 -0.67 -3.73 -8.52
C LEU A 139 -1.98 -3.39 -7.81
N SER A 140 -2.89 -2.71 -8.50
CA SER A 140 -4.22 -2.35 -7.98
C SER A 140 -5.00 -3.58 -7.53
N ILE A 141 -4.98 -4.67 -8.31
CA ILE A 141 -5.68 -5.92 -8.01
C ILE A 141 -5.06 -6.66 -6.82
N ILE A 142 -3.72 -6.76 -6.78
CA ILE A 142 -3.00 -7.44 -5.70
C ILE A 142 -3.26 -6.75 -4.36
N VAL A 143 -3.07 -5.43 -4.33
CA VAL A 143 -3.28 -4.61 -3.12
C VAL A 143 -4.78 -4.49 -2.78
N GLY A 144 -5.66 -4.66 -3.77
CA GLY A 144 -7.12 -4.56 -3.58
C GLY A 144 -7.62 -3.12 -3.48
N LEU A 145 -6.91 -2.18 -4.08
CA LEU A 145 -7.27 -0.76 -4.13
C LEU A 145 -7.82 -0.41 -5.51
N LYS A 146 -8.54 0.71 -5.60
CA LYS A 146 -8.89 1.33 -6.89
C LYS A 146 -7.65 1.98 -7.49
N ILE A 147 -7.50 1.93 -8.82
CA ILE A 147 -6.29 2.44 -9.49
C ILE A 147 -6.01 3.92 -9.22
N TRP A 148 -7.06 4.77 -9.16
CA TRP A 148 -6.93 6.19 -8.82
C TRP A 148 -6.42 6.42 -7.40
N VAL A 149 -6.82 5.55 -6.45
CA VAL A 149 -6.33 5.61 -5.06
C VAL A 149 -4.87 5.18 -5.02
N LEU A 150 -4.49 4.15 -5.78
CA LEU A 150 -3.10 3.71 -5.89
C LEU A 150 -2.21 4.82 -6.47
N LEU A 151 -2.64 5.49 -7.54
CA LEU A 151 -1.91 6.61 -8.14
C LEU A 151 -1.75 7.76 -7.15
N LEU A 152 -2.81 8.13 -6.43
CA LEU A 152 -2.74 9.18 -5.41
C LEU A 152 -1.77 8.81 -4.29
N LEU A 153 -1.76 7.54 -3.84
CA LEU A 153 -0.80 7.06 -2.85
C LEU A 153 0.63 7.19 -3.35
N ILE A 154 0.91 6.87 -4.61
CA ILE A 154 2.25 7.01 -5.21
C ILE A 154 2.65 8.48 -5.31
N ILE A 155 1.74 9.34 -5.77
CA ILE A 155 1.96 10.80 -5.87
C ILE A 155 2.25 11.41 -4.49
N VAL A 156 1.63 10.91 -3.42
CA VAL A 156 1.88 11.39 -2.05
C VAL A 156 3.14 10.75 -1.45
N ALA A 157 3.37 9.47 -1.72
CA ALA A 157 4.51 8.74 -1.16
C ALA A 157 5.85 9.24 -1.71
N ILE A 158 5.94 9.58 -2.99
CA ILE A 158 7.20 10.04 -3.61
C ILE A 158 7.73 11.32 -2.93
N PRO A 159 6.96 12.41 -2.80
CA PRO A 159 7.37 13.60 -2.07
C PRO A 159 7.69 13.31 -0.60
N LEU A 160 6.95 12.42 0.06
CA LEU A 160 7.24 12.05 1.46
C LEU A 160 8.58 11.34 1.60
N VAL A 161 8.88 10.38 0.73
CA VAL A 161 10.18 9.68 0.72
C VAL A 161 11.31 10.67 0.42
N TYR A 162 11.11 11.56 -0.55
CA TYR A 162 12.08 12.58 -0.88
C TYR A 162 12.29 13.56 0.29
N LEU A 163 11.21 13.98 0.94
CA LEU A 163 11.26 14.83 2.13
C LEU A 163 12.07 14.16 3.23
N ILE A 164 11.84 12.87 3.53
CA ILE A 164 12.63 12.10 4.51
C ILE A 164 14.13 12.08 4.12
N GLY A 165 14.44 11.96 2.82
CA GLY A 165 15.81 12.01 2.32
C GLY A 165 16.48 13.38 2.45
N VAL A 166 15.74 14.47 2.24
CA VAL A 166 16.28 15.84 2.37
C VAL A 166 16.33 16.30 3.84
N PHE A 167 15.49 15.73 4.70
CA PHE A 167 15.26 16.21 6.05
C PHE A 167 16.49 16.11 6.96
N ASP A 168 17.25 17.18 7.11
CA ASP A 168 18.46 17.19 7.93
C ASP A 168 18.17 17.64 9.37
N ILE A 169 19.10 17.40 10.30
CA ILE A 169 19.07 17.92 11.68
C ILE A 169 18.92 19.45 11.69
N GLY A 170 19.42 20.15 10.66
CA GLY A 170 19.24 21.60 10.48
C GLY A 170 17.78 22.05 10.37
N TRP A 171 16.85 21.15 10.05
CA TRP A 171 15.41 21.43 9.99
C TRP A 171 14.72 21.38 11.36
N TRP A 172 15.48 21.37 12.47
CA TRP A 172 14.95 21.43 13.83
C TRP A 172 14.02 22.64 14.06
N ALA A 173 14.24 23.75 13.35
CA ALA A 173 13.37 24.93 13.37
C ALA A 173 11.96 24.63 12.85
N LEU A 174 11.83 23.76 11.84
CA LEU A 174 10.53 23.33 11.31
C LEU A 174 9.82 22.43 12.31
N VAL A 175 10.54 21.46 12.89
CA VAL A 175 9.98 20.54 13.90
C VAL A 175 9.55 21.29 15.16
N SER A 176 10.38 22.21 15.65
CA SER A 176 10.06 23.04 16.82
C SER A 176 8.91 24.00 16.52
N GLY A 177 8.84 24.59 15.34
CA GLY A 177 7.69 25.39 14.88
C GLY A 177 6.39 24.58 14.88
N LEU A 178 6.40 23.37 14.30
CA LEU A 178 5.25 22.45 14.36
C LEU A 178 4.89 22.08 15.80
N MET A 179 5.89 21.89 16.67
CA MET A 179 5.68 21.57 18.08
C MET A 179 5.00 22.72 18.83
N ILE A 180 5.40 23.97 18.55
CA ILE A 180 4.77 25.17 19.13
C ILE A 180 3.32 25.27 18.67
N ILE A 181 3.05 25.11 17.37
CA ILE A 181 1.69 25.14 16.83
C ILE A 181 0.83 24.02 17.45
N TRP A 182 1.37 22.80 17.53
CA TRP A 182 0.66 21.67 18.12
C TRP A 182 0.37 21.89 19.62
N ASN A 183 1.34 22.45 20.35
CA ASN A 183 1.19 22.80 21.75
C ASN A 183 0.17 23.90 21.96
N PHE A 184 0.12 24.89 21.07
CA PHE A 184 -0.85 25.96 21.05
C PHE A 184 -2.27 25.41 20.81
N ILE A 185 -2.48 24.60 19.78
CA ILE A 185 -3.79 23.97 19.48
C ILE A 185 -4.30 23.16 20.69
N ASN A 186 -3.39 22.50 21.42
CA ASN A 186 -3.70 21.72 22.63
C ASN A 186 -3.53 22.57 23.92
N SER A 187 -3.93 23.84 23.91
CA SER A 187 -3.83 24.74 25.07
C SER A 187 -5.10 25.53 25.32
N LYS A 188 -5.14 26.19 26.49
CA LYS A 188 -6.18 27.16 26.83
C LYS A 188 -6.24 28.29 25.81
N ASP A 189 -5.08 28.74 25.35
CA ASP A 189 -4.92 29.92 24.50
C ASP A 189 -5.62 29.73 23.16
N PHE A 190 -5.63 28.50 22.62
CA PHE A 190 -6.40 28.20 21.41
C PHE A 190 -7.91 28.29 21.64
N VAL A 191 -8.42 27.89 22.80
CA VAL A 191 -9.84 28.05 23.13
C VAL A 191 -10.19 29.51 23.39
N THR A 192 -9.31 30.26 24.05
CA THR A 192 -9.45 31.71 24.21
C THR A 192 -9.48 32.41 22.84
N LEU A 193 -8.62 32.00 21.91
CA LEU A 193 -8.63 32.49 20.52
C LEU A 193 -9.97 32.18 19.82
N LEU A 194 -10.47 30.94 19.95
CA LEU A 194 -11.78 30.55 19.41
C LEU A 194 -12.93 31.32 20.07
N ASN A 195 -12.76 31.74 21.33
CA ASN A 195 -13.71 32.57 22.06
C ASN A 195 -13.48 34.08 21.86
N LYS A 196 -12.92 34.49 20.72
CA LYS A 196 -12.67 35.89 20.34
C LYS A 196 -11.83 36.68 21.37
N GLY A 197 -10.98 36.01 22.14
CA GLY A 197 -10.14 36.63 23.17
C GLY A 197 -10.76 36.68 24.57
N GLU A 198 -12.01 36.26 24.76
CA GLU A 198 -12.61 36.17 26.09
C GLU A 198 -12.02 35.01 26.90
N GLU A 199 -11.49 35.32 28.08
CA GLU A 199 -10.84 34.33 28.94
C GLU A 199 -11.80 33.22 29.38
N VAL A 200 -11.44 31.98 29.04
CA VAL A 200 -12.20 30.81 29.49
C VAL A 200 -11.86 30.52 30.95
N SER A 201 -12.82 30.69 31.87
CA SER A 201 -12.57 30.58 33.32
C SER A 201 -12.18 29.17 33.78
N LYS A 202 -12.73 28.11 33.19
CA LYS A 202 -12.42 26.71 33.54
C LYS A 202 -12.42 25.79 32.33
N ILE A 203 -11.33 25.05 32.16
CA ILE A 203 -11.23 23.99 31.14
C ILE A 203 -11.75 22.67 31.74
N PRO A 204 -12.64 21.94 31.04
CA PRO A 204 -13.07 20.61 31.49
C PRO A 204 -11.87 19.67 31.70
N LYS A 205 -11.82 18.98 32.85
CA LYS A 205 -10.72 18.05 33.20
C LYS A 205 -10.44 17.01 32.11
N LYS A 206 -11.50 16.53 31.43
CA LYS A 206 -11.41 15.57 30.32
C LYS A 206 -10.69 16.15 29.10
N LEU A 207 -10.93 17.41 28.77
CA LEU A 207 -10.29 18.09 27.65
C LEU A 207 -8.81 18.35 27.94
N ASN A 208 -8.51 18.83 29.16
CA ASN A 208 -7.13 19.02 29.62
C ASN A 208 -6.34 17.70 29.56
N TYR A 209 -6.93 16.58 29.97
CA TYR A 209 -6.30 15.26 29.84
C TYR A 209 -5.99 14.88 28.38
N ILE A 210 -6.93 15.12 27.45
CA ILE A 210 -6.71 14.84 26.02
C ILE A 210 -5.56 15.69 25.47
N TRP A 211 -5.52 16.98 25.83
CA TRP A 211 -4.44 17.87 25.42
C TRP A 211 -3.08 17.42 25.94
N GLN A 212 -2.97 17.10 27.23
CA GLN A 212 -1.72 16.61 27.82
C GLN A 212 -1.26 15.31 27.15
N ARG A 213 -2.20 14.38 26.88
CA ARG A 213 -1.90 13.15 26.13
C ARG A 213 -1.40 13.45 24.72
N ASN A 214 -2.04 14.36 24.00
CA ASN A 214 -1.65 14.72 22.63
C ASN A 214 -0.28 15.41 22.59
N LYS A 215 0.04 16.27 23.57
CA LYS A 215 1.36 16.87 23.73
C LYS A 215 2.42 15.80 23.96
N LEU A 216 2.17 14.88 24.90
CA LEU A 216 3.08 13.77 25.19
C LEU A 216 3.33 12.88 23.98
N ILE A 217 2.29 12.51 23.23
CA ILE A 217 2.42 11.72 22.00
C ILE A 217 3.30 12.46 20.99
N PHE A 218 3.08 13.76 20.79
CA PHE A 218 3.87 14.55 19.86
C PHE A 218 5.34 14.60 20.27
N TYR A 219 5.63 14.87 21.55
CA TYR A 219 7.01 14.83 22.06
C TYR A 219 7.69 13.47 21.83
N LEU A 220 6.99 12.37 22.06
CA LEU A 220 7.52 11.03 21.82
C LEU A 220 7.82 10.80 20.33
N VAL A 221 6.90 11.17 19.44
CA VAL A 221 7.08 11.07 17.98
C VAL A 221 8.26 11.92 17.52
N THR A 222 8.34 13.17 17.98
CA THR A 222 9.44 14.08 17.67
C THR A 222 10.78 13.53 18.15
N THR A 223 10.85 13.01 19.37
CA THR A 223 12.06 12.39 19.92
C THR A 223 12.49 11.21 19.06
N LEU A 224 11.55 10.37 18.65
CA LEU A 224 11.83 9.21 17.79
C LEU A 224 12.36 9.62 16.42
N ILE A 225 11.78 10.66 15.80
CA ILE A 225 12.27 11.22 14.54
C ILE A 225 13.72 11.68 14.69
N TYR A 226 14.04 12.45 15.73
CA TYR A 226 15.42 12.90 15.97
C TYR A 226 16.38 11.75 16.19
N LEU A 227 15.97 10.75 16.96
CA LEU A 227 16.81 9.58 17.26
C LEU A 227 17.10 8.77 15.98
N VAL A 228 16.11 8.64 15.09
CA VAL A 228 16.29 8.07 13.76
C VAL A 228 17.26 8.89 12.93
N LEU A 229 17.16 10.22 12.92
CA LEU A 229 18.08 11.10 12.17
C LEU A 229 19.52 10.98 12.68
N ILE A 230 19.72 11.00 14.00
CA ILE A 230 21.06 10.88 14.61
C ILE A 230 21.70 9.55 14.21
N ILE A 231 20.97 8.45 14.34
CA ILE A 231 21.52 7.11 14.11
C ILE A 231 21.66 6.81 12.63
N SER A 232 20.68 7.19 11.80
CA SER A 232 20.81 7.05 10.35
C SER A 232 21.99 7.85 9.81
N GLY A 233 22.24 9.05 10.35
CA GLY A 233 23.40 9.88 10.02
C GLY A 233 24.76 9.19 10.24
N LEU A 234 24.86 8.22 11.15
CA LEU A 234 26.09 7.43 11.34
C LEU A 234 26.39 6.49 10.17
N PHE A 235 25.38 6.17 9.36
CA PHE A 235 25.50 5.30 8.19
C PHE A 235 25.50 6.09 6.87
N GLU A 236 25.40 7.42 6.92
CA GLU A 236 25.41 8.28 5.74
C GLU A 236 26.84 8.58 5.28
N GLU A 237 27.16 8.22 4.04
CA GLU A 237 28.44 8.60 3.41
C GLU A 237 28.39 10.04 2.88
N LYS A 238 29.56 10.70 2.81
CA LYS A 238 29.67 12.04 2.22
C LYS A 238 29.30 11.99 0.74
N GLY A 239 28.37 12.84 0.31
CA GLY A 239 27.93 12.92 -1.09
C GLY A 239 26.85 11.91 -1.48
N ILE A 240 26.25 11.20 -0.52
CA ILE A 240 25.16 10.26 -0.79
C ILE A 240 23.94 10.92 -1.43
N SER A 241 23.30 10.22 -2.38
CA SER A 241 22.08 10.70 -3.03
C SER A 241 20.92 10.83 -2.03
N VAL A 242 19.98 11.73 -2.32
CA VAL A 242 18.79 11.94 -1.46
C VAL A 242 17.97 10.66 -1.30
N LEU A 243 17.87 9.85 -2.35
CA LEU A 243 17.07 8.63 -2.34
C LEU A 243 17.73 7.53 -1.49
N ASP A 244 19.04 7.40 -1.58
CA ASP A 244 19.80 6.43 -0.77
C ASP A 244 19.79 6.85 0.70
N ARG A 245 19.89 8.15 0.96
CA ARG A 245 19.74 8.72 2.31
C ARG A 245 18.35 8.43 2.89
N ALA A 246 17.29 8.61 2.10
CA ALA A 246 15.93 8.26 2.49
C ALA A 246 15.79 6.77 2.81
N ASN A 247 16.42 5.91 2.02
CA ASN A 247 16.39 4.46 2.21
C ASN A 247 17.05 4.04 3.53
N ILE A 248 18.23 4.59 3.84
CA ILE A 248 18.91 4.37 5.13
C ILE A 248 18.01 4.78 6.28
N ARG A 249 17.45 6.00 6.22
CA ARG A 249 16.55 6.55 7.25
C ARG A 249 15.27 5.73 7.45
N LEU A 250 14.63 5.29 6.36
CA LEU A 250 13.45 4.44 6.43
C LEU A 250 13.76 3.08 7.05
N LYS A 251 14.91 2.48 6.72
CA LYS A 251 15.37 1.23 7.33
C LYS A 251 15.66 1.41 8.82
N THR A 252 16.36 2.48 9.20
CA THR A 252 16.62 2.83 10.61
C THR A 252 15.31 3.04 11.37
N PHE A 253 14.36 3.78 10.81
CA PHE A 253 13.02 3.95 11.38
C PHE A 253 12.31 2.59 11.57
N GLY A 254 12.35 1.72 10.56
CA GLY A 254 11.78 0.38 10.62
C GLY A 254 12.38 -0.48 11.74
N LEU A 255 13.71 -0.44 11.92
CA LEU A 255 14.41 -1.12 13.00
C LEU A 255 13.99 -0.58 14.37
N PHE A 256 13.84 0.74 14.52
CA PHE A 256 13.33 1.35 15.75
C PHE A 256 11.92 0.91 16.09
N MET A 257 11.02 0.87 15.10
CA MET A 257 9.65 0.41 15.30
C MET A 257 9.62 -1.08 15.68
N MET A 258 10.44 -1.92 15.03
CA MET A 258 10.60 -3.33 15.39
C MET A 258 11.12 -3.50 16.83
N ALA A 259 12.14 -2.74 17.22
CA ALA A 259 12.67 -2.76 18.58
C ALA A 259 11.62 -2.32 19.61
N LEU A 260 10.83 -1.27 19.31
CA LEU A 260 9.74 -0.83 20.18
C LEU A 260 8.65 -1.90 20.33
N ILE A 261 8.24 -2.54 19.23
CA ILE A 261 7.28 -3.65 19.27
C ILE A 261 7.83 -4.80 20.10
N PHE A 262 9.11 -5.15 19.91
CA PHE A 262 9.76 -6.21 20.66
C PHE A 262 9.80 -5.91 22.17
N VAL A 263 10.19 -4.69 22.56
CA VAL A 263 10.14 -4.24 23.96
C VAL A 263 8.72 -4.30 24.50
N PHE A 264 7.73 -3.87 23.73
CA PHE A 264 6.33 -3.90 24.14
C PHE A 264 5.83 -5.34 24.37
N VAL A 265 6.18 -6.27 23.48
CA VAL A 265 5.88 -7.70 23.62
C VAL A 265 6.54 -8.27 24.87
N ILE A 266 7.81 -7.96 25.13
CA ILE A 266 8.51 -8.39 26.36
C ILE A 266 7.79 -7.86 27.60
N VAL A 267 7.46 -6.56 27.64
CA VAL A 267 6.81 -5.94 28.79
C VAL A 267 5.44 -6.58 29.06
N LEU A 268 4.63 -6.78 28.02
CA LEU A 268 3.34 -7.46 28.14
C LEU A 268 3.49 -8.91 28.60
N SER A 269 4.51 -9.60 28.09
CA SER A 269 4.79 -11.00 28.49
C SER A 269 5.22 -11.06 29.95
N LEU A 270 6.05 -10.13 30.42
CA LEU A 270 6.44 -10.01 31.83
C LEU A 270 5.25 -9.70 32.73
N ILE A 271 4.35 -8.79 32.32
CA ILE A 271 3.11 -8.49 33.03
C ILE A 271 2.24 -9.76 33.13
N TYR A 272 2.06 -10.48 32.03
CA TYR A 272 1.28 -11.72 31.99
C TYR A 272 1.89 -12.79 32.92
N LEU A 273 3.20 -13.04 32.78
CA LEU A 273 3.93 -14.02 33.56
C LEU A 273 3.87 -13.71 35.06
N TYR A 274 4.03 -12.44 35.45
CA TYR A 274 3.93 -12.01 36.85
C TYR A 274 2.54 -12.27 37.45
N ASN A 275 1.48 -12.04 36.67
CA ASN A 275 0.09 -12.23 37.12
C ASN A 275 -0.30 -13.72 37.22
N HIS A 276 0.19 -14.58 36.33
CA HIS A 276 -0.24 -15.97 36.23
C HIS A 276 0.71 -16.97 36.91
N PHE A 277 2.01 -16.68 37.05
CA PHE A 277 2.98 -17.62 37.63
C PHE A 277 3.45 -17.18 39.02
N LYS A 278 2.99 -17.91 40.03
CA LYS A 278 3.29 -17.66 41.46
C LYS A 278 4.80 -17.69 41.79
N MET A 279 5.59 -18.47 41.05
CA MET A 279 7.04 -18.57 41.21
C MET A 279 7.75 -17.28 40.76
N LEU A 280 7.39 -16.76 39.59
CA LEU A 280 7.96 -15.54 39.01
C LEU A 280 7.59 -14.32 39.86
N ARG A 281 6.35 -14.27 40.36
CA ARG A 281 5.89 -13.26 41.31
C ARG A 281 6.74 -13.24 42.58
N ARG A 282 6.99 -14.40 43.19
CA ARG A 282 7.86 -14.52 44.38
C ARG A 282 9.30 -14.07 44.13
N ILE A 283 9.85 -14.33 42.94
CA ILE A 283 11.22 -13.90 42.59
C ILE A 283 11.29 -12.37 42.44
N VAL A 284 10.30 -11.79 41.76
CA VAL A 284 10.20 -10.33 41.56
C VAL A 284 9.95 -9.61 42.89
N ASP A 285 9.05 -10.12 43.73
CA ASP A 285 8.74 -9.55 45.05
C ASP A 285 9.92 -9.65 46.02
N LYS A 286 10.68 -10.75 46.00
CA LYS A 286 11.90 -10.91 46.81
C LYS A 286 13.02 -9.94 46.41
N ARG A 287 12.99 -9.41 45.19
CA ARG A 287 14.00 -8.47 44.67
C ARG A 287 13.47 -7.04 44.59
N LYS A 288 12.37 -6.73 45.29
CA LYS A 288 11.70 -5.42 45.27
C LYS A 288 12.58 -4.27 45.74
N ASP A 289 13.63 -4.56 46.52
CA ASP A 289 14.61 -3.58 46.99
C ASP A 289 15.48 -3.04 45.84
N ASN A 290 15.60 -3.80 44.74
CA ASN A 290 16.27 -3.32 43.54
C ASN A 290 15.35 -2.39 42.75
N TRP A 291 15.85 -1.19 42.43
CA TRP A 291 15.13 -0.12 41.74
C TRP A 291 14.39 -0.57 40.48
N PHE A 292 15.01 -1.47 39.68
CA PHE A 292 14.39 -2.00 38.47
C PHE A 292 13.11 -2.80 38.77
N PHE A 293 13.18 -3.74 39.70
CA PHE A 293 12.04 -4.59 40.08
C PHE A 293 10.95 -3.78 40.79
N SER A 294 11.34 -2.81 41.63
CA SER A 294 10.40 -1.86 42.26
C SER A 294 9.57 -1.08 41.22
N LYS A 295 10.23 -0.55 40.19
CA LYS A 295 9.55 0.15 39.08
C LYS A 295 8.68 -0.79 38.26
N LEU A 296 9.17 -2.00 37.95
CA LEU A 296 8.42 -3.01 37.21
C LEU A 296 7.11 -3.37 37.92
N ILE A 297 7.15 -3.59 39.24
CA ILE A 297 5.96 -3.87 40.06
C ILE A 297 4.96 -2.71 39.98
N LYS A 298 5.41 -1.45 40.12
CA LYS A 298 4.54 -0.27 39.99
C LYS A 298 3.88 -0.18 38.61
N VAL A 299 4.60 -0.50 37.54
CA VAL A 299 4.04 -0.54 36.17
C VAL A 299 2.99 -1.63 36.04
N ILE A 300 3.25 -2.83 36.60
CA ILE A 300 2.31 -3.95 36.59
C ILE A 300 1.03 -3.60 37.39
N GLU A 301 1.17 -3.02 38.57
CA GLU A 301 0.06 -2.58 39.42
C GLU A 301 -0.78 -1.51 38.72
N PHE A 302 -0.12 -0.52 38.10
CA PHE A 302 -0.80 0.50 37.31
C PHE A 302 -1.56 -0.10 36.12
N TYR A 303 -0.91 -1.00 35.36
CA TYR A 303 -1.53 -1.67 34.21
C TYR A 303 -2.74 -2.50 34.63
N THR A 304 -2.61 -3.33 35.68
CA THR A 304 -3.70 -4.19 36.17
C THR A 304 -4.86 -3.39 36.71
N TYR A 305 -4.60 -2.32 37.47
CA TYR A 305 -5.64 -1.40 37.95
C TYR A 305 -6.38 -0.73 36.79
N TYR A 306 -5.64 -0.18 35.82
CA TYR A 306 -6.20 0.50 34.67
C TYR A 306 -6.99 -0.45 33.75
N HIS A 307 -6.48 -1.66 33.53
CA HIS A 307 -7.15 -2.68 32.74
C HIS A 307 -8.47 -3.12 33.37
N LYS A 308 -8.49 -3.35 34.70
CA LYS A 308 -9.71 -3.64 35.46
C LYS A 308 -10.72 -2.47 35.41
N TYR A 309 -10.23 -1.23 35.49
CA TYR A 309 -11.05 -0.03 35.35
C TYR A 309 -11.71 0.07 33.96
N ILE A 310 -10.97 -0.16 32.88
CA ILE A 310 -11.51 -0.15 31.51
C ILE A 310 -12.55 -1.27 31.30
N ILE A 311 -12.28 -2.49 31.77
CA ILE A 311 -13.24 -3.61 31.70
C ILE A 311 -14.54 -3.25 32.43
N ASN A 312 -14.44 -2.63 33.62
CA ASN A 312 -15.60 -2.19 34.40
C ASN A 312 -16.38 -1.04 33.72
N LEU A 313 -15.70 -0.11 33.04
CA LEU A 313 -16.35 0.94 32.26
C LEU A 313 -17.11 0.36 31.06
N ASN A 314 -16.50 -0.56 30.31
CA ASN A 314 -17.11 -1.18 29.14
C ASN A 314 -18.30 -2.07 29.51
N THR A 315 -18.21 -2.81 30.61
CA THR A 315 -19.35 -3.61 31.13
C THR A 315 -20.49 -2.74 31.64
N LYS A 316 -20.21 -1.61 32.30
CA LYS A 316 -21.25 -0.61 32.66
C LYS A 316 -21.91 0.02 31.43
N LYS A 317 -21.13 0.31 30.38
CA LYS A 317 -21.65 0.86 29.12
C LYS A 317 -22.56 -0.14 28.39
N ASN A 318 -22.17 -1.42 28.35
CA ASN A 318 -22.97 -2.50 27.78
C ASN A 318 -24.23 -2.83 28.61
N LYS A 319 -24.19 -2.65 29.94
CA LYS A 319 -25.41 -2.76 30.77
C LYS A 319 -26.39 -1.62 30.48
N ARG A 320 -25.91 -0.38 30.34
CA ARG A 320 -26.76 0.78 29.97
C ARG A 320 -27.35 0.69 28.57
N SER A 321 -26.66 0.07 27.61
CA SER A 321 -27.22 -0.13 26.26
C SER A 321 -28.27 -1.25 26.21
N LYS A 322 -28.25 -2.20 27.14
CA LYS A 322 -29.26 -3.27 27.24
C LYS A 322 -30.53 -2.85 27.99
N THR A 323 -30.49 -1.78 28.77
CA THR A 323 -31.66 -1.22 29.48
C THR A 323 -32.43 -0.17 28.66
N HIS A 324 -32.02 0.09 27.41
CA HIS A 324 -32.70 0.99 26.48
C HIS A 324 -33.22 0.27 25.22
N VAL A 325 -33.56 -1.03 25.35
CA VAL A 325 -34.36 -1.76 24.37
C VAL A 325 -35.70 -2.09 25.00
#